data_AF-A0A1Q7WKK2-F1
#
_entry.id   AF-A0A1Q7WKK2-F1
#
_cell.length_a   1.000
_cell.length_b   1.000
_cell.length_c   1.000
_cell.angle_alpha   90.00
_cell.angle_beta   90.00
_cell.angle_gamma   90.00
#
_symmetry.space_group_name_H-M   'P 1'
#
loop_
_entity.id
_entity.type
_entity.pdbx_description
1 polymer ?
#
loop_
_entity_poly.entity_id
_entity_poly.type
_entity_poly.pdbx_seq_one_letter_code
_entity_poly.pdbx_strand_id
1 'polypeptide(L)'
;MVSPTWSEEAQIAATPDETGEFYNRLMAFDFVAQRLEIGDVVLIRRPDEEGEVEATVVREIERTETAVRATLRVKGREDFVKEWPLGELVTVVRGP
;
A
#
# COMPACT_ATOMS: atom_id res chain seq x y z
N MET A 1 5.14 28.43 42.84
CA MET A 1 4.01 27.57 42.40
C MET A 1 3.06 28.42 41.58
N VAL A 2 2.49 27.81 40.54
CA VAL A 2 1.44 28.24 39.59
C VAL A 2 1.91 28.94 38.30
N SER A 3 2.01 28.12 37.23
CA SER A 3 1.80 28.52 35.83
C SER A 3 0.31 28.36 35.50
N PRO A 4 -0.27 29.21 34.64
CA PRO A 4 -0.79 28.75 33.33
C PRO A 4 -0.59 29.89 32.28
N THR A 5 -0.81 29.81 30.97
CA THR A 5 -1.57 28.96 30.04
C THR A 5 -1.03 29.19 28.62
N TRP A 6 -1.10 28.15 27.80
CA TRP A 6 -1.13 28.06 26.33
C TRP A 6 -1.29 29.35 25.50
N SER A 7 -0.43 29.57 24.48
CA SER A 7 -0.79 30.18 23.18
C SER A 7 0.37 30.14 22.15
N GLU A 8 0.06 29.54 20.99
CA GLU A 8 0.35 30.08 19.64
C GLU A 8 1.79 30.03 19.09
N GLU A 9 2.14 28.98 18.31
CA GLU A 9 3.21 29.07 17.29
C GLU A 9 2.81 28.42 15.96
N ALA A 10 2.57 29.32 15.00
CA ALA A 10 3.03 29.33 13.61
C ALA A 10 2.59 28.22 12.63
N GLN A 11 1.73 28.67 11.70
CA GLN A 11 1.39 28.05 10.43
C GLN A 11 2.39 28.45 9.32
N ILE A 12 2.88 27.43 8.58
CA ILE A 12 3.27 27.35 7.15
C ILE A 12 4.27 28.32 6.49
N ALA A 13 5.37 27.75 5.97
CA ALA A 13 5.89 28.07 4.61
C ALA A 13 6.88 26.97 4.13
N ALA A 14 6.37 25.92 3.49
CA ALA A 14 7.20 25.01 2.68
C ALA A 14 7.11 25.44 1.22
N THR A 15 8.24 25.85 0.65
CA THR A 15 8.41 26.30 -0.74
C THR A 15 8.13 25.16 -1.73
N PRO A 16 7.44 25.42 -2.86
CA PRO A 16 7.17 24.41 -3.88
C PRO A 16 8.30 24.41 -4.92
N ASP A 17 9.10 23.35 -5.01
CA ASP A 17 9.86 23.11 -6.26
C ASP A 17 10.16 21.64 -6.61
N GLU A 18 10.11 20.68 -5.70
CA GLU A 18 10.35 19.26 -6.09
C GLU A 18 9.30 18.28 -5.57
N THR A 19 8.28 18.79 -4.88
CA THR A 19 7.27 17.96 -4.19
C THR A 19 6.10 17.56 -5.10
N GLY A 20 6.14 17.92 -6.39
CA GLY A 20 5.08 17.55 -7.35
C GLY A 20 5.04 16.06 -7.70
N GLU A 21 6.19 15.38 -7.65
CA GLU A 21 6.30 13.92 -7.88
C GLU A 21 6.12 13.10 -6.59
N PHE A 22 6.26 13.73 -5.42
CA PHE A 22 6.07 13.07 -4.12
C PHE A 22 4.60 12.97 -3.72
N TYR A 23 3.74 13.88 -4.17
CA TYR A 23 2.33 13.87 -3.74
C TYR A 23 1.51 12.67 -4.25
N ASN A 24 1.95 12.00 -5.31
CA ASN A 24 1.34 10.74 -5.76
C ASN A 24 2.06 9.49 -5.22
N ARG A 25 3.28 9.66 -4.67
CA ARG A 25 4.07 8.60 -4.03
C ARG A 25 3.72 8.40 -2.55
N LEU A 26 2.99 9.33 -1.94
CA LEU A 26 2.63 9.33 -0.51
C LEU A 26 1.52 8.32 -0.11
N MET A 27 0.99 7.51 -1.03
CA MET A 27 -0.02 6.48 -0.71
C MET A 27 0.45 5.04 -0.93
N ALA A 28 1.69 4.83 -1.38
CA ALA A 28 2.27 3.49 -1.46
C ALA A 28 2.94 3.13 -0.13
N PHE A 29 2.38 2.18 0.61
CA PHE A 29 2.95 1.69 1.88
C PHE A 29 3.32 0.22 1.76
N ASP A 30 4.56 -0.11 2.11
CA ASP A 30 4.99 -1.50 2.23
C ASP A 30 4.56 -2.07 3.57
N PHE A 31 3.78 -3.14 3.54
CA PHE A 31 3.47 -3.90 4.75
C PHE A 31 3.55 -5.41 4.49
N VAL A 32 3.69 -6.18 5.57
CA VAL A 32 3.74 -7.63 5.48
C VAL A 32 2.45 -8.16 4.85
N ALA A 33 2.56 -9.07 3.88
CA ALA A 33 1.41 -9.63 3.13
C ALA A 33 0.25 -10.11 4.03
N GLN A 34 0.55 -10.51 5.26
CA GLN A 34 -0.41 -10.92 6.28
C GLN A 34 -1.46 -9.86 6.64
N ARG A 35 -1.15 -8.59 6.41
CA ARG A 35 -2.05 -7.46 6.70
C ARG A 35 -2.96 -7.10 5.53
N LEU A 36 -2.86 -7.78 4.39
CA LEU A 36 -3.72 -7.53 3.24
C LEU A 36 -5.19 -7.73 3.62
N GLU A 37 -6.04 -6.83 3.13
CA GLU A 37 -7.48 -6.82 3.27
C GLU A 37 -8.15 -6.90 1.90
N ILE A 38 -9.40 -7.35 1.86
CA ILE A 38 -10.18 -7.37 0.62
C ILE A 38 -10.48 -5.92 0.23
N GLY A 39 -10.22 -5.56 -1.02
CA GLY A 39 -10.32 -4.19 -1.52
C GLY A 39 -8.97 -3.47 -1.65
N ASP A 40 -7.92 -3.96 -0.97
CA ASP A 40 -6.57 -3.40 -1.11
C ASP A 40 -6.10 -3.45 -2.56
N VAL A 41 -5.44 -2.39 -3.00
CA VAL A 41 -4.76 -2.34 -4.30
C VAL A 41 -3.27 -2.43 -4.06
N VAL A 42 -2.66 -3.49 -4.58
CA VAL A 42 -1.25 -3.81 -4.41
C VAL A 42 -0.49 -3.67 -5.73
N LEU A 43 0.78 -3.31 -5.66
CA LEU A 43 1.70 -3.38 -6.79
C LEU A 43 2.39 -4.74 -6.79
N ILE A 44 2.34 -5.41 -7.94
CA ILE A 44 3.11 -6.63 -8.16
C ILE A 44 3.98 -6.50 -9.39
N ARG A 45 5.14 -7.16 -9.37
CA ARG A 45 5.93 -7.38 -10.57
C ARG A 45 5.55 -8.72 -11.17
N ARG A 46 5.17 -8.72 -12.44
CA ARG A 46 4.91 -9.95 -13.19
C ARG A 46 6.10 -10.22 -14.13
N PRO A 47 6.50 -11.49 -14.31
CA PRO A 47 7.58 -11.82 -15.23
C PRO A 47 7.25 -11.46 -16.69
N ASP A 48 5.96 -11.36 -17.03
CA ASP A 48 5.47 -11.03 -18.37
C ASP A 48 5.35 -9.52 -18.64
N GLU A 49 5.59 -8.66 -17.64
CA GLU A 49 5.43 -7.20 -17.77
C GLU A 49 6.73 -6.47 -17.42
N GLU A 50 7.09 -5.50 -18.24
CA GLU A 50 8.21 -4.60 -17.98
C GLU A 50 7.73 -3.50 -16.99
N GLY A 51 7.38 -3.90 -15.76
CA GLY A 51 6.91 -2.96 -14.73
C GLY A 51 6.13 -3.56 -13.57
N GLU A 52 5.80 -2.68 -12.63
CA GLU A 52 4.87 -2.96 -11.53
C GLU A 52 3.44 -2.68 -11.99
N VAL A 53 2.53 -3.62 -11.71
CA VAL A 53 1.12 -3.51 -12.08
C VAL A 53 0.24 -3.46 -10.84
N GLU A 54 -0.72 -2.55 -10.83
CA GLU A 54 -1.76 -2.45 -9.79
C GLU A 54 -2.74 -3.63 -9.90
N ALA A 55 -2.93 -4.32 -8.78
CA ALA A 55 -3.82 -5.45 -8.66
C ALA A 55 -4.68 -5.32 -7.39
N THR A 56 -5.99 -5.46 -7.51
CA THR A 56 -6.92 -5.37 -6.39
C THR A 56 -7.14 -6.74 -5.76
N VAL A 57 -7.15 -6.83 -4.43
CA VAL A 57 -7.52 -8.02 -3.68
C VAL A 57 -9.04 -8.18 -3.74
N VAL A 58 -9.53 -9.16 -4.50
CA VAL A 58 -10.97 -9.28 -4.82
C VAL A 58 -11.68 -10.46 -4.14
N ARG A 59 -10.95 -11.45 -3.62
CA ARG A 59 -11.54 -12.62 -2.94
C ARG A 59 -10.72 -13.03 -1.72
N GLU A 60 -11.28 -13.97 -0.94
CA GLU A 60 -10.74 -14.51 0.31
C GLU A 60 -9.22 -14.65 0.31
N ILE A 61 -8.63 -14.20 1.40
CA ILE A 61 -7.20 -14.26 1.66
C ILE A 61 -6.97 -15.50 2.51
N GLU A 62 -6.38 -16.52 1.93
CA GLU A 62 -5.96 -17.70 2.67
C GLU A 62 -4.64 -17.39 3.39
N ARG A 63 -4.65 -17.45 4.72
CA ARG A 63 -3.47 -17.25 5.55
C ARG A 63 -3.10 -18.58 6.18
N THR A 64 -1.90 -19.05 5.87
CA THR A 64 -1.32 -20.28 6.42
C THR A 64 -0.16 -19.95 7.35
N GLU A 65 0.35 -20.96 8.05
CA GLU A 65 1.52 -20.83 8.94
C GLU A 65 2.83 -20.48 8.19
N THR A 66 2.84 -20.51 6.86
CA THR A 66 4.05 -20.27 6.04
C THR A 66 3.85 -19.32 4.88
N ALA A 67 2.60 -19.02 4.48
CA ALA A 67 2.30 -18.14 3.35
C ALA A 67 0.92 -17.48 3.44
N VAL A 68 0.78 -16.38 2.70
CA VAL A 68 -0.49 -15.68 2.44
C VAL A 68 -0.80 -15.82 0.95
N ARG A 69 -2.01 -16.26 0.63
CA ARG A 69 -2.51 -16.39 -0.74
C ARG A 69 -3.73 -15.51 -0.89
N ALA A 70 -3.71 -14.63 -1.89
CA ALA A 70 -4.86 -13.81 -2.20
C ALA A 70 -5.18 -13.88 -3.68
N THR A 71 -6.47 -13.80 -4.01
CA THR A 71 -6.90 -13.63 -5.39
C THR A 71 -6.83 -12.15 -5.73
N LEU A 72 -5.97 -11.84 -6.70
CA LEU A 72 -5.75 -10.51 -7.23
C LEU A 72 -6.43 -10.35 -8.58
N ARG A 73 -7.00 -9.17 -8.83
CA ARG A 73 -7.54 -8.76 -10.11
C ARG A 73 -6.80 -7.54 -10.62
N VAL A 74 -6.18 -7.67 -11.79
CA VAL A 74 -5.63 -6.53 -12.51
C VAL A 74 -6.71 -5.98 -13.43
N LYS A 75 -6.86 -4.65 -13.48
CA LYS A 75 -7.86 -4.01 -14.34
C LYS A 75 -7.64 -4.41 -15.80
N GLY A 76 -8.68 -4.98 -16.42
CA GLY A 76 -8.63 -5.44 -17.81
C GLY A 76 -7.98 -6.81 -18.02
N ARG A 77 -7.75 -7.59 -16.94
CA ARG A 77 -7.24 -8.97 -17.01
C ARG A 77 -8.07 -9.91 -16.15
N GLU A 78 -7.82 -11.21 -16.35
CA GLU A 78 -8.38 -12.27 -15.52
C GLU A 78 -7.79 -12.23 -14.09
N ASP A 79 -8.56 -12.79 -13.16
CA ASP A 79 -8.15 -12.98 -11.78
C ASP A 79 -7.01 -14.00 -11.71
N PHE A 80 -6.05 -13.77 -10.83
CA PHE A 80 -5.00 -14.75 -10.57
C PHE A 80 -4.71 -14.82 -9.07
N VAL A 81 -4.26 -15.99 -8.63
CA VAL A 81 -3.85 -16.18 -7.24
C VAL A 81 -2.37 -15.84 -7.14
N LYS A 82 -2.03 -14.95 -6.20
CA LYS A 82 -0.65 -14.69 -5.82
C LYS A 82 -0.45 -15.21 -4.41
N GLU A 83 0.65 -15.94 -4.25
CA GLU A 83 1.17 -16.37 -2.97
C GLU A 83 2.37 -15.52 -2.60
N TRP A 84 2.43 -15.15 -1.32
CA TRP A 84 3.57 -14.50 -0.69
C TRP A 84 3.96 -15.31 0.54
N PRO A 85 5.25 -15.68 0.70
CA PRO A 85 5.72 -16.28 1.94
C PRO A 85 5.53 -15.32 3.12
N LEU A 86 5.45 -15.87 4.33
CA LEU A 86 5.33 -15.04 5.52
C LEU A 86 6.52 -14.08 5.66
N GLY A 87 6.19 -12.83 6.00
CA GLY A 87 7.18 -11.76 6.15
C GLY A 87 7.55 -11.08 4.84
N GLU A 88 7.07 -11.56 3.68
CA GLU A 88 7.24 -10.85 2.42
C GLU A 88 6.47 -9.52 2.46
N LEU A 89 7.13 -8.47 1.98
CA LEU A 89 6.59 -7.13 1.90
C LEU A 89 5.77 -7.00 0.61
N VAL A 90 4.61 -6.39 0.74
CA VAL A 90 3.73 -6.06 -0.37
C VAL A 90 3.53 -4.56 -0.37
N THR A 91 3.74 -3.94 -1.53
CA THR A 91 3.51 -2.51 -1.72
C THR A 91 2.04 -2.29 -1.99
N VAL A 92 1.33 -1.62 -1.08
CA VAL A 92 -0.09 -1.32 -1.21
C VAL A 92 -0.25 0.15 -1.55
N VAL A 93 -0.90 0.42 -2.68
CA VAL A 93 -1.09 1.79 -3.21
C VAL A 93 -2.43 2.39 -2.77
N ARG A 94 -3.41 1.57 -2.41
CA ARG A 94 -4.71 2.02 -1.88
C ARG A 94 -5.28 0.99 -0.91
N GLY A 95 -5.83 1.49 0.20
CA GLY A 95 -6.64 0.72 1.13
C GLY A 95 -8.05 0.41 0.60
N PRO A 96 -8.83 -0.44 1.30
CA PRO A 96 -10.21 -0.76 0.95
C PRO A 96 -11.17 0.45 0.99
#